data_AF-A0A6A4AVM8-F1
#
_entry.id   AF-A0A6A4AVM8-F1
#
_cell.length_a   1.000
_cell.length_b   1.000
_cell.length_c   1.000
_cell.angle_alpha   90.00
_cell.angle_beta   90.00
_cell.angle_gamma   90.00
#
_symmetry.space_group_name_H-M   'P 1'
#
loop_
_entity.id
_entity.type
_entity.pdbx_description
1 polymer ?
#
loop_
_entity_poly.entity_id
_entity_poly.type
_entity_poly.pdbx_seq_one_letter_code
_entity_poly.pdbx_strand_id
1 'polypeptide(L)'
;MRLQHYAAWAFSVSFILAVGFVTAKNSTTASTTYPTKSGIKIWVDPATPDDRLTYISSRGRQWDLVMSDEFNMPNRSFRPGDDHIWTSLEKP
;
A
#
# COMPACT_ATOMS: atom_id res chain seq x y z
N MET A 1 10.48 44.41 28.59
CA MET A 1 11.37 43.30 28.20
C MET A 1 10.78 41.90 28.47
N ARG A 2 10.15 41.61 29.62
CA ARG A 2 9.62 40.24 29.91
C ARG A 2 8.42 39.82 29.02
N LEU A 3 7.53 40.76 28.66
CA LEU A 3 6.35 40.47 27.82
C LEU A 3 6.70 40.04 26.38
N GLN A 4 7.80 40.55 25.82
CA GLN A 4 8.28 40.19 24.49
C GLN A 4 8.85 38.76 24.44
N HIS A 5 9.44 38.28 25.53
CA HIS A 5 9.92 36.91 25.65
C HIS A 5 8.76 35.90 25.71
N TYR A 6 7.69 36.21 26.45
CA TYR A 6 6.49 35.36 26.50
C TYR A 6 5.75 35.32 25.16
N ALA A 7 5.68 36.44 24.45
CA ALA A 7 5.10 36.49 23.11
C ALA A 7 5.94 35.66 22.12
N ALA A 8 7.26 35.84 22.09
CA ALA A 8 8.15 35.05 21.25
C ALA A 8 8.08 33.55 21.55
N TRP A 9 7.99 33.17 22.82
CA TRP A 9 7.85 31.77 23.24
C TRP A 9 6.49 31.19 22.82
N ALA A 10 5.40 31.94 22.99
CA ALA A 10 4.07 31.54 22.54
C ALA A 10 3.99 31.40 21.00
N PHE A 11 4.64 32.28 20.25
CA PHE A 11 4.77 32.15 18.79
C PHE A 11 5.60 30.92 18.39
N SER A 12 6.69 30.63 19.11
CA SER A 12 7.54 29.46 18.87
C SER A 12 6.80 28.14 19.10
N VAL A 13 6.03 28.06 20.19
CA VAL A 13 5.21 26.88 20.53
C VAL A 13 4.07 26.70 19.52
N SER A 14 3.45 27.80 19.07
CA SER A 14 2.38 27.76 18.07
C SER A 14 2.88 27.36 16.68
N PHE A 15 4.10 27.74 16.30
CA PHE A 15 4.73 27.34 15.03
C PHE A 15 5.11 25.85 15.03
N ILE A 16 5.60 25.32 16.16
CA ILE A 16 5.91 23.88 16.29
C ILE A 16 4.63 23.02 16.25
N LEU A 17 3.51 23.52 16.80
CA LEU A 17 2.20 22.85 16.71
C LEU A 17 1.59 22.90 15.30
N ALA A 18 1.85 23.94 14.50
CA ALA A 18 1.32 24.08 13.15
C ALA A 18 2.07 23.27 12.08
N VAL A 19 3.32 22.86 12.33
CA VAL A 19 4.14 22.06 11.38
C VAL A 19 3.93 20.54 11.57
N GLY A 20 3.26 20.12 12.64
CA GLY A 20 2.94 18.73 12.90
C GLY A 20 1.76 18.25 12.05
N PHE A 21 2.01 17.22 11.24
CA PHE A 21 1.03 16.33 10.60
C PHE A 21 0.47 16.75 9.23
N VAL A 22 1.35 16.88 8.23
CA VAL A 22 0.97 16.49 6.86
C VAL A 22 1.01 14.96 6.78
N THR A 23 -0.07 14.29 7.19
CA THR A 23 -0.25 12.86 6.87
C THR A 23 -0.82 12.78 5.46
N ALA A 24 0.02 12.46 4.49
CA ALA A 24 -0.44 12.17 3.14
C ALA A 24 -1.16 10.81 3.18
N LYS A 25 -2.48 10.84 3.30
CA LYS A 25 -3.37 9.68 3.11
C LYS A 25 -3.23 9.18 1.66
N ASN A 26 -2.41 8.16 1.45
CA ASN A 26 -2.23 7.49 0.16
C ASN A 26 -3.41 6.54 -0.11
N SER A 27 -4.60 7.10 -0.33
CA SER A 27 -5.79 6.33 -0.68
C SER A 27 -6.40 6.93 -1.94
N THR A 28 -5.72 6.74 -3.08
CA THR A 28 -6.12 7.31 -4.37
C THR A 28 -7.27 6.52 -5.04
N THR A 29 -7.81 5.48 -4.39
CA THR A 29 -8.94 4.73 -4.94
C THR A 29 -9.74 4.14 -3.79
N ALA A 30 -10.98 4.59 -3.59
CA ALA A 30 -11.91 3.86 -2.73
C ALA A 30 -12.09 2.47 -3.34
N SER A 31 -11.68 1.41 -2.62
CA SER A 31 -11.90 0.03 -3.04
C SER A 31 -13.40 -0.15 -3.30
N THR A 32 -13.79 -0.39 -4.54
CA THR A 32 -15.18 -0.73 -4.92
C THR A 32 -15.55 -2.15 -4.49
N THR A 33 -14.66 -2.82 -3.74
CA THR A 33 -14.77 -4.24 -3.43
C THR A 33 -14.84 -4.47 -1.93
N TYR A 34 -15.65 -5.47 -1.56
CA TYR A 34 -15.89 -5.86 -0.18
C TYR A 34 -14.62 -6.44 0.47
N PRO A 35 -14.42 -6.20 1.78
CA PRO A 35 -13.31 -6.81 2.50
C PRO A 35 -13.46 -8.33 2.50
N THR A 36 -12.35 -9.03 2.28
CA THR A 36 -12.28 -10.49 2.39
C THR A 36 -12.27 -10.89 3.87
N LYS A 37 -12.89 -12.02 4.20
CA LYS A 37 -12.84 -12.55 5.59
C LYS A 37 -11.44 -12.99 6.01
N SER A 38 -10.61 -13.41 5.06
CA SER A 38 -9.24 -13.85 5.32
C SER A 38 -8.26 -12.70 5.59
N GLY A 39 -8.63 -11.45 5.29
CA GLY A 39 -7.72 -10.30 5.34
C GLY A 39 -6.74 -10.23 4.16
N ILE A 40 -6.73 -11.22 3.28
CA ILE A 40 -5.90 -11.26 2.06
C ILE A 40 -6.59 -10.44 0.97
N LYS A 41 -5.84 -9.59 0.27
CA LYS A 41 -6.40 -8.79 -0.83
C LYS A 41 -6.84 -9.69 -1.99
N ILE A 42 -7.83 -9.23 -2.73
CA ILE A 42 -8.59 -10.02 -3.71
C ILE A 42 -7.72 -10.52 -4.87
N TRP A 43 -6.65 -9.79 -5.19
CA TRP A 43 -5.75 -10.10 -6.30
C TRP A 43 -4.36 -10.57 -5.83
N VAL A 44 -4.19 -10.82 -4.53
CA VAL A 44 -2.91 -11.23 -3.93
C VAL A 44 -2.99 -12.72 -3.61
N ASP A 45 -1.99 -13.47 -4.06
CA ASP A 45 -1.86 -14.90 -3.79
C ASP A 45 -1.77 -15.14 -2.27
N PRO A 46 -2.58 -16.06 -1.69
CA PRO A 46 -2.46 -16.45 -0.29
C PRO A 46 -1.08 -16.98 0.12
N ALA A 47 -0.28 -17.45 -0.83
CA ALA A 47 1.10 -17.88 -0.59
C ALA A 47 2.11 -16.72 -0.58
N THR A 48 1.70 -15.49 -0.93
CA THR A 48 2.59 -14.33 -0.86
C THR A 48 3.00 -14.07 0.59
N PRO A 49 4.30 -14.03 0.88
CA PRO A 49 4.79 -13.75 2.24
C PRO A 49 4.35 -12.40 2.79
N ASP A 50 4.07 -12.32 4.08
CA ASP A 50 3.61 -11.11 4.76
C ASP A 50 4.59 -9.93 4.63
N ASP A 51 5.89 -10.21 4.55
CA ASP A 51 6.95 -9.19 4.40
C ASP A 51 7.03 -8.61 2.97
N ARG A 52 6.28 -9.17 2.00
CA ARG A 52 6.19 -8.69 0.62
C ARG A 52 4.91 -7.91 0.32
N LEU A 53 4.00 -7.78 1.30
CA LEU A 53 2.74 -7.07 1.11
C LEU A 53 2.88 -5.55 1.02
N THR A 54 4.02 -5.00 1.48
CA THR A 54 4.30 -3.57 1.44
C THR A 54 5.74 -3.30 0.99
N TYR A 55 5.94 -2.15 0.34
CA TYR A 55 7.26 -1.70 -0.11
C TYR A 55 7.44 -0.21 0.17
N ILE A 56 8.60 0.17 0.68
CA ILE A 56 8.98 1.58 0.83
C ILE A 56 9.73 2.01 -0.42
N SER A 57 9.11 2.87 -1.22
CA SER A 57 9.75 3.45 -2.40
C SER A 57 10.98 4.26 -2.01
N SER A 58 11.88 4.48 -2.98
CA SER A 58 13.08 5.32 -2.78
C SER A 58 12.78 6.77 -2.35
N ARG A 59 11.53 7.20 -2.48
CA ARG A 59 11.03 8.52 -2.04
C ARG A 59 10.31 8.48 -0.68
N GLY A 60 10.46 7.39 0.08
CA GLY A 60 9.87 7.23 1.41
C GLY A 60 8.35 6.96 1.43
N ARG A 61 7.71 6.79 0.27
CA ARG A 61 6.28 6.44 0.21
C ARG A 61 6.08 4.95 0.37
N GLN A 62 5.14 4.55 1.21
CA GLN A 62 4.66 3.17 1.30
C GLN A 62 3.77 2.83 0.11
N TRP A 63 4.07 1.73 -0.54
CA TRP A 63 3.28 1.10 -1.59
C TRP A 63 2.73 -0.21 -1.07
N ASP A 64 1.45 -0.39 -1.28
CA ASP A 64 0.74 -1.60 -0.90
C ASP A 64 0.67 -2.52 -2.10
N LEU A 65 0.99 -3.80 -1.91
CA LEU A 65 0.88 -4.80 -2.97
C LEU A 65 -0.58 -4.91 -3.43
N VAL A 66 -0.80 -4.81 -4.74
CA VAL A 66 -2.15 -4.84 -5.32
C VAL A 66 -2.45 -6.20 -5.95
N MET A 67 -1.48 -6.84 -6.58
CA MET A 67 -1.63 -8.14 -7.23
C MET A 67 -0.34 -8.96 -7.13
N SER A 68 -0.46 -10.27 -6.92
CA SER A 68 0.65 -11.23 -6.93
C SER A 68 0.21 -12.64 -7.34
N ASP A 69 1.18 -13.43 -7.79
CA ASP A 69 1.08 -14.87 -8.03
C ASP A 69 2.46 -15.48 -7.78
N GLU A 70 2.56 -16.51 -6.93
CA GLU A 70 3.85 -17.12 -6.56
C GLU A 70 4.26 -18.26 -7.49
N PHE A 71 3.41 -18.66 -8.45
CA PHE A 71 3.68 -19.71 -9.45
C PHE A 71 4.19 -21.03 -8.85
N ASN A 72 3.83 -21.33 -7.59
CA ASN A 72 4.34 -22.47 -6.82
C ASN A 72 3.41 -23.69 -6.88
N MET A 73 2.33 -23.65 -7.67
CA MET A 73 1.40 -24.75 -7.84
C MET A 73 1.85 -25.70 -8.98
N PRO A 74 2.33 -26.91 -8.67
CA PRO A 74 2.77 -27.85 -9.70
C PRO A 74 1.60 -28.29 -10.59
N ASN A 75 1.88 -28.49 -11.88
CA ASN A 75 0.91 -28.90 -12.90
C ASN A 75 -0.26 -27.91 -13.11
N ARG A 76 -0.14 -26.65 -12.67
CA ARG A 76 -1.09 -25.60 -13.03
C ARG A 76 -1.00 -25.31 -14.53
N SER A 77 -2.12 -25.41 -15.22
CA SER A 77 -2.23 -25.15 -16.66
C SER A 77 -2.59 -23.69 -16.90
N PHE A 78 -1.97 -23.07 -17.89
CA PHE A 78 -2.28 -21.70 -18.32
C PHE A 78 -2.95 -21.67 -19.70
N ARG A 79 -3.53 -22.77 -20.17
CA ARG A 79 -4.28 -22.78 -21.43
C ARG A 79 -5.53 -21.90 -21.28
N PRO A 80 -6.10 -21.39 -22.40
CA PRO A 80 -7.32 -20.59 -22.33
C PRO A 80 -8.43 -21.31 -21.57
N GLY A 81 -8.90 -20.70 -20.47
CA GLY A 81 -9.97 -21.21 -19.62
C GLY A 81 -9.53 -22.08 -18.44
N ASP A 82 -8.26 -22.49 -18.36
CA ASP A 82 -7.77 -23.36 -17.27
C ASP A 82 -7.37 -22.57 -16.02
N ASP A 83 -6.95 -21.31 -16.16
CA ASP A 83 -6.54 -20.45 -15.04
C ASP A 83 -7.40 -19.19 -14.94
N HIS A 84 -7.69 -18.77 -13.71
CA HIS A 84 -8.56 -17.63 -13.42
C HIS A 84 -7.90 -16.25 -13.61
N ILE A 85 -6.57 -16.17 -13.73
CA ILE A 85 -5.82 -14.90 -13.85
C ILE A 85 -5.01 -14.89 -15.15
N TRP A 86 -4.37 -16.00 -15.50
CA TRP A 86 -3.39 -16.05 -16.59
C TRP A 86 -3.89 -16.84 -17.78
N THR A 87 -3.39 -16.49 -18.96
CA THR A 87 -3.56 -17.29 -20.18
C THR A 87 -2.29 -17.22 -20.98
N SER A 88 -1.76 -18.38 -21.38
CA SER A 88 -0.55 -18.50 -22.19
C SER A 88 -0.79 -17.93 -23.57
N LEU A 89 0.21 -17.24 -24.10
CA LEU A 89 0.20 -16.84 -25.51
C LEU A 89 0.34 -18.07 -26.41
N GLU A 90 -0.38 -18.07 -27.53
CA GLU A 90 -0.17 -19.06 -28.59
C GLU A 90 1.12 -18.73 -29.34
N LYS A 91 1.99 -19.72 -29.50
CA LYS A 91 3.19 -19.59 -30.34
C LYS A 91 2.74 -19.67 -31.81
N PRO A 92 3.11 -18.69 -32.66
CA PRO A 92 2.86 -18.77 -34.10
C PRO A 92 3.69 -19.86 -34.78
#